data_AF-A0A3G2E6G8-F1
#
_entry.id   AF-A0A3G2E6G8-F1
#
_cell.length_a   1.000
_cell.length_b   1.000
_cell.length_c   1.000
_cell.angle_alpha   90.00
_cell.angle_beta   90.00
_cell.angle_gamma   90.00
#
_symmetry.space_group_name_H-M   'P 1'
#
loop_
_entity.id
_entity.type
_entity.pdbx_description
1 polymer ?
#
loop_
_entity_poly.entity_id
_entity_poly.type
_entity_poly.pdbx_seq_one_letter_code
_entity_poly.pdbx_strand_id
1 'polypeptide(L)'
;MDGTTNKHKWPKKVVEVPGVPYQVIKLRDKGRKITKREMDDFVPLKGLLTVERGGFGVAYHRAATLVRPSHGMPVRISDPLFEPQLELLNADGMILRGHENEMVDGMLVQHVQVWLCKAIWPSADTASA
;
A
#
# COMPACT_ATOMS: atom_id res chain seq x y z
N MET A 1 -19.83 -28.80 35.80
CA MET A 1 -19.01 -27.59 35.60
C MET A 1 -17.57 -28.04 35.52
N ASP A 2 -16.90 -27.77 34.39
CA ASP A 2 -15.56 -27.15 34.35
C ASP A 2 -14.86 -27.41 33.00
N GLY A 3 -15.05 -26.46 32.07
CA GLY A 3 -13.94 -25.61 31.68
C GLY A 3 -12.88 -26.14 30.71
N THR A 4 -13.22 -26.93 29.68
CA THR A 4 -12.32 -27.11 28.53
C THR A 4 -12.22 -25.81 27.74
N THR A 5 -11.25 -24.97 28.08
CA THR A 5 -10.87 -23.80 27.30
C THR A 5 -10.22 -24.29 26.01
N ASN A 6 -11.03 -24.32 24.96
CA ASN A 6 -10.61 -24.63 23.61
C ASN A 6 -9.71 -23.48 23.13
N LYS A 7 -8.39 -23.58 23.39
CA LYS A 7 -7.39 -22.64 22.89
C LYS A 7 -7.38 -22.74 21.37
N HIS A 8 -8.19 -21.91 20.72
CA HIS A 8 -8.20 -21.75 19.28
C HIS A 8 -6.83 -21.23 18.87
N LYS A 9 -5.92 -22.17 18.54
CA LYS A 9 -4.70 -21.90 17.79
C LYS A 9 -5.16 -21.42 16.42
N TRP A 10 -5.24 -20.11 16.25
CA TRP A 10 -5.31 -19.54 14.92
C TRP A 10 -4.14 -20.09 14.11
N PRO A 11 -4.37 -20.71 12.95
CA PRO A 11 -3.28 -21.12 12.10
C PRO A 11 -2.47 -19.86 11.72
N LYS A 12 -1.19 -19.81 12.12
CA LYS A 12 -0.20 -18.82 11.68
C LYS A 12 0.18 -19.01 10.20
N LYS A 13 -0.76 -19.42 9.36
CA LYS A 13 -0.57 -19.33 7.91
C LYS A 13 -0.85 -17.88 7.58
N VAL A 14 0.21 -17.09 7.47
CA VAL A 14 0.17 -15.85 6.70
C VAL A 14 -0.27 -16.29 5.31
N VAL A 15 -1.55 -16.10 5.01
CA VAL A 15 -2.02 -16.22 3.64
C VAL A 15 -1.37 -15.04 2.95
N GLU A 16 -0.29 -15.30 2.22
CA GLU A 16 0.20 -14.35 1.21
C GLU A 16 -0.94 -14.21 0.22
N VAL A 17 -1.80 -13.20 0.44
CA VAL A 17 -2.70 -12.75 -0.61
C VAL A 17 -1.76 -12.24 -1.69
N PRO A 18 -1.74 -12.85 -2.91
CA PRO A 18 -0.87 -12.38 -3.97
C PRO A 18 -1.29 -10.94 -4.27
N GLY A 19 -0.47 -9.99 -3.81
CA GLY A 19 -0.72 -8.58 -4.05
C GLY A 19 -0.81 -8.35 -5.55
N VAL A 20 -1.68 -7.44 -5.97
CA VAL A 20 -1.83 -7.15 -7.39
C VAL A 20 -0.64 -6.26 -7.80
N PRO A 21 0.03 -6.55 -8.93
CA PRO A 21 1.10 -5.68 -9.41
C PRO A 21 0.51 -4.34 -9.84
N TYR A 22 1.04 -3.27 -9.26
CA TYR A 22 0.64 -1.90 -9.52
C TYR A 22 1.87 -1.02 -9.80
N GLN A 23 1.67 -0.03 -10.66
CA GLN A 23 2.48 1.18 -10.66
C GLN A 23 1.77 2.24 -9.83
N VAL A 24 2.54 2.91 -8.97
CA VAL A 24 2.06 3.97 -8.09
C VAL A 24 2.80 5.26 -8.42
N ILE A 25 2.01 6.31 -8.65
CA ILE A 25 2.48 7.68 -8.84
C ILE A 25 1.94 8.51 -7.68
N LYS A 26 2.83 9.21 -6.96
CA LYS A 26 2.42 10.13 -5.90
C LYS A 26 1.92 11.43 -6.52
N LEU A 27 0.65 11.77 -6.27
CA LEU A 27 0.03 13.04 -6.70
C LEU A 27 0.22 14.15 -5.66
N ARG A 28 0.67 13.78 -4.46
CA ARG A 28 1.13 14.69 -3.42
C ARG A 28 2.48 14.22 -2.89
N ASP A 29 3.25 15.16 -2.35
CA ASP A 29 4.46 14.87 -1.58
C ASP A 29 4.49 15.74 -0.35
N LYS A 30 4.54 15.13 0.84
CA LYS A 30 4.43 15.80 2.14
C LYS A 30 3.26 16.78 2.23
N GLY A 31 2.11 16.41 1.64
CA GLY A 31 0.91 17.25 1.62
C GLY A 31 0.85 18.26 0.47
N ARG A 32 1.97 18.57 -0.19
CA ARG A 32 2.02 19.47 -1.34
C ARG A 32 1.49 18.78 -2.59
N LYS A 33 0.70 19.46 -3.41
CA LYS A 33 0.31 18.95 -4.74
C LYS A 33 1.54 18.90 -5.67
N ILE A 34 1.72 17.77 -6.33
CA ILE A 34 2.72 17.61 -7.39
C ILE A 34 2.21 18.27 -8.66
N THR A 35 3.05 19.07 -9.32
CA THR A 35 2.73 19.71 -10.60
C THR A 35 2.81 18.70 -11.74
N LYS A 36 2.21 19.04 -12.89
CA LYS A 36 2.25 18.16 -14.07
C LYS A 36 3.69 17.86 -14.51
N ARG A 37 4.57 18.87 -14.56
CA ARG A 37 5.98 18.70 -14.92
C ARG A 37 6.71 17.73 -13.98
N GLU A 38 6.53 17.92 -12.67
CA GLU A 38 7.12 17.02 -11.67
C GLU A 38 6.60 15.58 -11.81
N MET A 39 5.34 15.41 -12.23
CA MET A 39 4.73 14.11 -12.48
C MET A 39 5.27 13.44 -13.75
N ASP A 40 5.48 14.22 -14.81
CA ASP A 40 6.06 13.74 -16.08
C ASP A 40 7.53 13.30 -15.89
N ASP A 41 8.26 13.98 -15.00
CA ASP A 41 9.65 13.65 -14.63
C ASP A 41 9.74 12.51 -13.59
N PHE A 42 8.61 12.10 -12.98
CA PHE A 42 8.58 11.11 -11.91
C PHE A 42 8.68 9.68 -12.45
N VAL A 43 9.63 8.89 -11.92
CA VAL A 43 9.70 7.44 -12.20
C VAL A 43 8.67 6.72 -11.31
N PRO A 44 7.62 6.08 -11.88
CA PRO A 44 6.60 5.40 -11.08
C PRO A 44 7.18 4.26 -10.24
N LEU A 45 6.73 4.14 -9.00
CA LEU A 45 7.09 3.01 -8.15
C LEU A 45 6.30 1.78 -8.61
N LYS A 46 6.98 0.65 -8.84
CA LYS A 46 6.35 -0.60 -9.30
C LYS A 46 6.53 -1.69 -8.25
N GLY A 47 5.44 -2.32 -7.84
CA GLY A 47 5.46 -3.41 -6.86
C GLY A 47 4.09 -4.04 -6.70
N LEU A 48 3.96 -4.92 -5.73
CA LEU A 48 2.68 -5.47 -5.33
C LEU A 48 2.03 -4.52 -4.34
N LEU A 49 0.82 -4.06 -4.65
CA LEU A 49 0.04 -3.25 -3.73
C LEU A 49 -0.66 -4.17 -2.73
N THR A 50 -0.37 -3.97 -1.44
CA THR A 50 -0.98 -4.70 -0.34
C THR A 50 -1.71 -3.75 0.58
N VAL A 51 -2.87 -4.17 1.09
CA VAL A 51 -3.61 -3.42 2.12
C VAL A 51 -3.66 -4.28 3.38
N GLU A 52 -2.96 -3.85 4.42
CA GLU A 52 -2.92 -4.52 5.71
C GLU A 52 -3.85 -3.85 6.71
N ARG A 53 -4.47 -4.64 7.59
CA ARG A 53 -5.23 -4.13 8.73
C ARG A 53 -4.31 -4.04 9.94
N GLY A 54 -4.40 -2.94 10.67
CA GLY A 54 -3.76 -2.81 11.96
C GLY A 54 -4.36 -3.80 12.97
N GLY A 55 -3.51 -4.31 13.87
CA GLY A 55 -3.92 -5.12 15.00
C GLY A 55 -4.41 -4.29 16.19
N PHE A 56 -4.57 -4.95 17.34
CA PHE A 56 -4.90 -4.25 18.59
C PHE A 56 -3.70 -3.44 19.09
N GLY A 57 -3.90 -2.16 19.44
CA GLY A 57 -2.85 -1.28 19.98
C GLY A 57 -1.94 -0.60 18.95
N VAL A 58 -2.20 -0.74 17.64
CA VAL A 58 -1.55 0.11 16.62
C VAL A 58 -2.36 1.37 16.36
N ALA A 59 -1.65 2.46 16.06
CA ALA A 59 -2.21 3.78 15.81
C ALA A 59 -2.95 3.92 14.46
N TYR A 60 -3.07 2.84 13.69
CA TYR A 60 -3.79 2.81 12.40
C TYR A 60 -4.67 1.56 12.31
N HIS A 61 -5.82 1.68 11.67
CA HIS A 61 -6.71 0.59 11.32
C HIS A 61 -6.33 -0.07 10.00
N ARG A 62 -5.83 0.70 9.01
CA ARG A 62 -5.44 0.18 7.68
C ARG A 62 -4.23 0.91 7.12
N ALA A 63 -3.39 0.18 6.38
CA ALA A 63 -2.27 0.75 5.63
C ALA A 63 -2.19 0.13 4.23
N ALA A 64 -2.07 0.97 3.21
CA ALA A 64 -1.70 0.55 1.86
C ALA A 64 -0.20 0.68 1.70
N THR A 65 0.46 -0.39 1.27
CA THR A 65 1.91 -0.46 1.10
C THR A 65 2.24 -1.03 -0.28
N LEU A 66 3.30 -0.50 -0.88
CA LEU A 66 3.87 -1.07 -2.10
C LEU A 66 5.09 -1.90 -1.72
N VAL A 67 5.07 -3.19 -2.05
CA VAL A 67 6.15 -4.12 -1.73
C VAL A 67 6.78 -4.69 -2.99
N ARG A 68 8.10 -4.84 -3.00
CA ARG A 68 8.82 -5.61 -4.01
C ARG A 68 8.90 -7.07 -3.55
N PRO A 69 8.45 -8.05 -4.34
CA PRO A 69 8.70 -9.46 -4.07
C PRO A 69 10.21 -9.68 -3.98
N SER A 70 10.66 -10.38 -2.94
CA SER A 70 12.05 -10.81 -2.80
C SER A 70 12.07 -12.30 -2.49
N HIS A 71 13.21 -12.98 -2.66
CA HIS A 71 13.36 -14.40 -2.28
C HIS A 71 13.27 -14.64 -0.75
N GLY A 72 12.94 -13.61 0.04
CA GLY A 72 12.69 -13.69 1.47
C GLY A 72 11.56 -12.74 1.87
N MET A 73 11.81 -11.85 2.85
CA MET A 73 10.80 -10.89 3.30
C MET A 73 10.50 -9.85 2.20
N PRO A 74 9.22 -9.57 1.89
CA PRO A 74 8.86 -8.48 0.99
C PRO A 74 9.48 -7.16 1.46
N VAL A 75 10.10 -6.43 0.53
CA VAL A 75 10.74 -5.15 0.84
C VAL A 75 9.77 -4.03 0.52
N ARG A 76 9.45 -3.19 1.50
CA ARG A 76 8.66 -1.96 1.26
C ARG A 76 9.47 -1.01 0.39
N ILE A 77 8.85 -0.52 -0.67
CA ILE A 77 9.48 0.45 -1.61
C ILE A 77 8.86 1.84 -1.54
N SER A 78 7.91 2.04 -0.63
CA SER A 78 7.31 3.32 -0.30
C SER A 78 6.99 3.37 1.19
N ASP A 79 6.83 4.57 1.72
CA ASP A 79 6.14 4.76 2.99
C ASP A 79 4.70 4.21 2.91
N PRO A 80 4.13 3.71 4.02
CA PRO A 80 2.74 3.29 4.05
C PRO A 80 1.79 4.48 3.91
N LEU A 81 0.75 4.32 3.09
CA LEU A 81 -0.39 5.21 3.07
C LEU A 81 -1.41 4.72 4.12
N PHE A 82 -1.46 5.40 5.25
CA PHE A 82 -2.37 5.07 6.36
C PHE A 82 -3.79 5.57 6.11
N GLU A 83 -4.76 4.81 6.63
CA GLU A 83 -6.20 5.00 6.41
C GLU A 83 -6.55 5.28 4.94
N PRO A 84 -6.13 4.41 4.00
CA PRO A 84 -6.36 4.63 2.59
C PRO A 84 -7.85 4.57 2.27
N GLN A 85 -8.34 5.62 1.61
CA GLN A 85 -9.70 5.77 1.10
C GLN A 85 -9.65 5.78 -0.43
N LEU A 86 -10.53 5.01 -1.05
CA LEU A 86 -10.71 5.03 -2.50
C LEU A 86 -11.50 6.28 -2.89
N GLU A 87 -10.89 7.19 -3.65
CA GLU A 87 -11.55 8.40 -4.15
C GLU A 87 -12.13 8.22 -5.55
N LEU A 88 -11.43 7.47 -6.40
CA LEU A 88 -11.81 7.23 -7.79
C LEU A 88 -11.36 5.85 -8.23
N LEU A 89 -12.18 5.16 -9.02
CA LEU A 89 -11.83 3.93 -9.73
C LEU A 89 -12.41 4.03 -11.15
N ASN A 90 -11.54 3.98 -12.15
CA ASN A 90 -11.91 4.03 -13.56
C ASN A 90 -10.95 3.16 -14.40
N ALA A 91 -11.06 3.25 -15.74
CA ALA A 91 -10.23 2.48 -16.66
C ALA A 91 -8.73 2.84 -16.58
N ASP A 92 -8.38 4.06 -16.17
CA ASP A 92 -6.98 4.51 -16.07
C ASP A 92 -6.30 4.05 -14.77
N GLY A 93 -7.09 3.61 -13.78
CA GLY A 93 -6.62 3.10 -12.50
C GLY A 93 -7.51 3.54 -11.34
N MET A 94 -6.92 3.57 -10.15
CA MET A 94 -7.59 4.03 -8.94
C MET A 94 -6.79 5.12 -8.22
N ILE A 95 -7.50 6.01 -7.53
CA ILE A 95 -6.91 7.04 -6.68
C ILE A 95 -7.17 6.67 -5.23
N LEU A 96 -6.09 6.53 -4.46
CA LEU A 96 -6.14 6.34 -3.02
C LEU A 96 -5.70 7.62 -2.31
N ARG A 97 -6.47 8.07 -1.33
CA ARG A 97 -6.10 9.17 -0.42
C ARG A 97 -5.93 8.64 1.00
N GLY A 98 -4.90 9.12 1.69
CA GLY A 98 -4.64 8.77 3.08
C GLY A 98 -3.64 9.74 3.69
N HIS A 99 -2.84 9.26 4.63
CA HIS A 99 -1.72 10.01 5.19
C HIS A 99 -0.43 9.20 5.22
N GLU A 100 0.69 9.86 4.96
CA GLU A 100 2.02 9.37 5.30
C GLU A 100 2.49 10.12 6.56
N ASN A 101 3.28 9.44 7.39
CA ASN A 101 3.81 10.02 8.61
C ASN A 101 5.28 10.38 8.42
N GLU A 102 5.66 11.57 8.87
CA GLU A 102 7.04 12.04 8.88
C GLU A 102 7.41 12.49 10.29
N MET A 103 8.63 12.17 10.74
CA MET A 103 9.16 12.73 11.99
C MET A 103 9.85 14.07 11.69
N VAL A 104 9.31 15.17 12.23
CA VAL A 104 9.85 16.53 12.08
C VAL A 104 10.08 17.09 13.47
N ASP A 105 11.32 17.46 13.80
CA ASP A 105 11.70 18.03 15.10
C ASP A 105 11.23 17.21 16.31
N GLY A 106 11.28 15.88 16.20
CA GLY A 106 10.84 14.96 17.26
C GLY A 106 9.32 14.78 17.37
N MET A 107 8.54 15.43 16.51
CA MET A 107 7.08 15.27 16.44
C MET A 107 6.67 14.45 15.21
N LEU A 108 5.65 13.60 15.39
CA LEU A 108 5.03 12.86 14.30
C LEU A 108 4.05 13.77 13.55
N VAL A 109 4.36 14.11 12.30
CA VAL A 109 3.52 14.93 11.44
C VAL A 109 2.81 14.03 10.42
N GLN A 110 1.50 14.21 10.27
CA GLN A 110 0.71 13.52 9.28
C GLN A 110 0.54 14.39 8.04
N HIS A 111 1.01 13.90 6.90
CA HIS A 111 0.87 14.57 5.62
C HIS A 111 -0.21 13.89 4.81
N VAL A 112 -1.20 14.66 4.33
CA VAL A 112 -2.20 14.15 3.40
C VAL A 112 -1.50 13.70 2.12
N GLN A 113 -1.72 12.45 1.73
CA GLN A 113 -1.13 11.86 0.55
C GLN A 113 -2.16 11.29 -0.40
N VAL A 114 -1.83 11.35 -1.69
CA VAL A 114 -2.71 10.87 -2.77
C VAL A 114 -1.87 10.07 -3.75
N TRP A 115 -2.28 8.83 -3.99
CA TRP A 115 -1.61 7.89 -4.88
C TRP A 115 -2.52 7.58 -6.07
N LEU A 116 -1.98 7.69 -7.28
CA LEU A 116 -2.57 7.10 -8.48
C LEU A 116 -1.97 5.71 -8.68
N CYS A 117 -2.81 4.70 -8.56
CA CYS A 117 -2.45 3.29 -8.68
C CYS A 117 -3.00 2.75 -10.00
N LYS A 118 -2.12 2.32 -10.92
CA LYS A 118 -2.51 1.64 -12.16
C LYS A 118 -2.07 0.18 -12.14
N ALA A 119 -2.99 -0.74 -12.40
CA ALA A 119 -2.66 -2.16 -12.44
C ALA A 119 -1.68 -2.45 -13.59
N ILE A 120 -0.71 -3.31 -13.34
CA ILE A 120 0.23 -3.82 -14.34
C ILE A 120 -0.24 -5.22 -14.69
N TRP A 121 -1.18 -5.34 -15.62
CA TRP A 121 -1.56 -6.65 -16.14
C TRP A 121 -0.43 -7.19 -16.99
N PRO A 122 -0.02 -8.47 -16.82
CA PRO A 122 0.80 -9.10 -17.84
C PRO A 122 0.01 -9.06 -19.16
N SER A 123 0.62 -8.52 -20.22
CA SER A 123 0.03 -8.60 -21.55
C SER A 123 -0.22 -10.07 -21.88
N ALA A 124 -1.40 -10.37 -22.44
CA ALA A 124 -1.80 -11.73 -22.81
C ALA A 124 -0.81 -12.44 -23.75
N ASP A 125 0.13 -11.71 -24.35
CA ASP A 125 1.13 -12.21 -25.29
C ASP A 125 2.29 -13.00 -24.65
N THR A 126 2.36 -13.11 -23.31
CA THR A 126 3.42 -13.88 -22.63
C THR A 126 3.02 -15.31 -22.24
N ALA A 127 1.80 -15.75 -22.55
CA ALA A 127 1.33 -17.10 -22.24
C ALA A 127 1.67 -18.15 -23.31
N SER A 128 2.45 -17.80 -24.34
CA SER A 128 2.90 -18.73 -25.39
C SER A 128 4.42 -18.67 -25.55
N ALA A 129 5.15 -19.40 -24.70
CA ALA A 129 6.54 -19.78 -24.93
C ALA A 129 6.75 -21.20 -24.40
#